data_AF-A0A6I4U2A9-F1
#
_entry.id   AF-A0A6I4U2A9-F1
#
_cell.length_a   1.000
_cell.length_b   1.000
_cell.length_c   1.000
_cell.angle_alpha   90.00
_cell.angle_beta   90.00
_cell.angle_gamma   90.00
#
_symmetry.space_group_name_H-M   'P 1'
#
loop_
_entity.id
_entity.type
_entity.pdbx_description
1 polymer ?
#
loop_
_entity_poly.entity_id
_entity_poly.type
_entity_poly.pdbx_seq_one_letter_code
_entity_poly.pdbx_strand_id
1 'polypeptide(L)'
;MTGGGAIWFAGAFAILGVAVLRHSWGRPSRSLLWNGAGWAALALAALLGARSGGAWGVAVTVCVATTVALVFLAGAANERPAWRRSTRKERQSSAKQAEAARSFGARLTTFVVAGPLALVASVLLALAVRVALMAGGTGPANGNTAVLGLVPLVWPLLTFALLMIERRPRQFGLLAIVTALAALPVFTAGAAT
;
A
#
# COMPACT_ATOMS: atom_id res chain seq x y z
N MET A 1 12.07 -32.80 -5.42
CA MET A 1 11.64 -32.09 -4.19
C MET A 1 12.78 -31.22 -3.62
N THR A 2 13.43 -30.37 -4.41
CA THR A 2 14.66 -29.62 -4.02
C THR A 2 14.41 -28.15 -3.62
N GLY A 3 13.16 -27.72 -3.45
CA GLY A 3 12.80 -26.32 -3.16
C GLY A 3 12.87 -25.91 -1.68
N GLY A 4 13.04 -26.86 -0.74
CA GLY A 4 12.92 -26.59 0.69
C GLY A 4 14.00 -25.68 1.29
N GLY A 5 15.22 -25.67 0.74
CA GLY A 5 16.31 -24.82 1.24
C GLY A 5 16.18 -23.34 0.87
N ALA A 6 15.67 -23.05 -0.32
CA ALA A 6 15.61 -21.69 -0.87
C ALA A 6 14.68 -20.76 -0.06
N ILE A 7 13.62 -21.31 0.54
CA ILE A 7 12.68 -20.51 1.34
C ILE A 7 13.29 -20.07 2.68
N TRP A 8 14.18 -20.87 3.27
CA TRP A 8 14.92 -20.49 4.47
C TRP A 8 15.90 -19.35 4.18
N PHE A 9 16.58 -19.39 3.03
CA PHE A 9 17.43 -18.28 2.57
C PHE A 9 16.60 -17.01 2.31
N ALA A 10 15.42 -17.13 1.69
CA ALA A 10 14.52 -16.01 1.50
C ALA A 10 14.12 -15.36 2.84
N GLY A 11 13.77 -16.18 3.84
CA GLY A 11 13.48 -15.71 5.20
C GLY A 11 14.67 -15.02 5.87
N ALA A 12 15.88 -15.58 5.74
CA ALA A 12 17.10 -14.98 6.30
C ALA A 12 17.40 -13.61 5.67
N PHE A 13 17.31 -13.50 4.33
CA PHE A 13 17.49 -12.23 3.62
C PHE A 13 16.40 -11.21 3.98
N ALA A 14 15.16 -11.64 4.20
CA ALA A 14 14.08 -10.77 4.67
C ALA A 14 14.39 -10.16 6.05
N ILE A 15 14.81 -11.01 7.01
CA ILE A 15 15.21 -10.56 8.36
C ILE A 15 16.39 -9.59 8.28
N LEU A 16 17.44 -9.97 7.54
CA LEU A 16 18.64 -9.15 7.37
C LEU A 16 18.34 -7.81 6.70
N GLY A 17 17.52 -7.80 5.65
CA GLY A 17 17.13 -6.57 4.95
C GLY A 17 16.43 -5.57 5.87
N VAL A 18 15.46 -6.04 6.67
CA VAL A 18 14.77 -5.20 7.67
C VAL A 18 15.72 -4.71 8.75
N ALA A 19 16.58 -5.58 9.29
CA ALA A 19 17.54 -5.21 10.33
C ALA A 19 18.56 -4.18 9.83
N VAL A 20 19.06 -4.32 8.61
CA VAL A 20 19.97 -3.37 7.96
C VAL A 20 19.29 -2.01 7.74
N LEU A 21 18.03 -2.00 7.28
CA LEU A 21 17.26 -0.77 7.15
C LEU A 21 17.08 -0.07 8.51
N ARG A 22 16.71 -0.84 9.55
CA ARG A 22 16.55 -0.32 10.90
C ARG A 22 17.84 0.30 11.43
N HIS A 23 18.98 -0.37 11.22
CA HIS A 23 20.29 0.15 11.59
C HIS A 23 20.63 1.43 10.80
N SER A 24 20.40 1.43 9.48
CA SER A 24 20.67 2.59 8.63
C SER A 24 19.85 3.82 9.05
N TRP A 25 18.62 3.63 9.51
CA TRP A 25 17.73 4.72 9.93
C TRP A 25 17.99 5.19 11.37
N GLY A 26 18.68 4.38 12.19
CA GLY A 26 19.14 4.78 13.52
C GLY A 26 20.40 5.65 13.53
N ARG A 27 21.08 5.78 12.39
CA ARG A 27 22.32 6.57 12.27
C ARG A 27 22.03 8.08 12.13
N PRO A 28 22.93 8.94 12.65
CA PRO A 28 22.78 10.39 12.56
C PRO A 28 22.88 10.93 11.12
N SER A 29 23.59 10.24 10.22
CA SER A 29 23.60 10.54 8.78
C SER A 29 23.03 9.37 7.98
N ARG A 30 22.20 9.68 6.97
CA ARG A 30 21.59 8.68 6.10
C ARG A 30 22.64 8.13 5.14
N SER A 31 23.16 6.94 5.44
CA SER A 31 24.07 6.23 4.53
C SER A 31 23.31 5.66 3.34
N LEU A 32 23.62 6.15 2.14
CA LEU A 32 23.07 5.62 0.89
C LEU A 32 23.39 4.12 0.72
N LEU A 33 24.61 3.72 1.07
CA LEU A 33 25.08 2.33 0.94
C LEU A 33 24.31 1.36 1.84
N TRP A 34 24.13 1.69 3.13
CA TRP A 34 23.40 0.81 4.06
C TRP A 34 21.91 0.73 3.71
N ASN A 35 21.31 1.83 3.25
CA ASN A 35 19.94 1.84 2.79
C ASN A 35 19.79 0.99 1.51
N GLY A 36 20.68 1.17 0.55
CA GLY A 36 20.74 0.37 -0.68
C GLY A 36 20.93 -1.12 -0.40
N ALA A 37 21.83 -1.48 0.51
CA ALA A 37 22.07 -2.87 0.90
C ALA A 37 20.84 -3.53 1.53
N GLY A 38 20.10 -2.84 2.39
CA GLY A 38 18.88 -3.38 2.99
C GLY A 38 17.77 -3.55 1.97
N TRP A 39 17.57 -2.60 1.04
CA TRP A 39 16.62 -2.76 -0.06
C TRP A 39 17.02 -3.89 -1.02
N ALA A 40 18.30 -4.02 -1.35
CA ALA A 40 18.81 -5.10 -2.18
C ALA A 40 18.60 -6.47 -1.53
N ALA A 41 18.81 -6.58 -0.21
CA ALA A 41 18.54 -7.79 0.55
C ALA A 41 17.05 -8.17 0.53
N LEU A 42 16.14 -7.20 0.68
CA LEU A 42 14.69 -7.46 0.55
C LEU A 42 14.28 -7.87 -0.87
N ALA A 43 14.87 -7.27 -1.90
CA ALA A 43 14.64 -7.67 -3.28
C ALA A 43 15.11 -9.11 -3.55
N LEU A 44 16.31 -9.45 -3.06
CA LEU A 44 16.85 -10.83 -3.12
C LEU A 44 15.95 -11.81 -2.37
N ALA A 45 15.46 -11.46 -1.19
CA ALA A 45 14.50 -12.26 -0.42
C ALA A 45 13.25 -12.57 -1.26
N ALA A 46 12.66 -11.55 -1.89
CA ALA A 46 11.46 -11.71 -2.72
C ALA A 46 11.72 -12.60 -3.94
N LEU A 47 12.87 -12.46 -4.61
CA LEU A 47 13.26 -13.29 -5.75
C LEU A 47 13.47 -14.76 -5.35
N LEU A 48 14.14 -15.01 -4.22
CA LEU A 48 14.33 -16.36 -3.68
C LEU A 48 13.00 -16.99 -3.26
N GLY A 49 12.12 -16.21 -2.62
CA GLY A 49 10.76 -16.61 -2.28
C GLY A 49 9.97 -17.01 -3.53
N ALA A 50 9.96 -16.16 -4.56
CA ALA A 50 9.31 -16.44 -5.84
C ALA A 50 9.86 -17.70 -6.52
N ARG A 51 11.17 -17.92 -6.47
CA ARG A 51 11.79 -19.09 -7.10
C ARG A 51 11.54 -20.39 -6.34
N SER A 52 11.33 -20.32 -5.01
CA SER A 52 11.07 -21.49 -4.17
C SER A 52 9.63 -22.02 -4.29
N GLY A 53 8.65 -21.12 -4.41
CA GLY A 53 7.23 -21.49 -4.33
C GLY A 53 6.29 -20.54 -5.08
N GLY A 54 6.79 -19.77 -6.04
CA GLY A 54 6.00 -18.80 -6.78
C GLY A 54 5.37 -17.76 -5.86
N ALA A 55 4.08 -17.47 -6.09
CA ALA A 55 3.32 -16.52 -5.29
C ALA A 55 3.27 -16.89 -3.79
N TRP A 56 3.20 -18.17 -3.45
CA TRP A 56 3.17 -18.62 -2.05
C TRP A 56 4.49 -18.32 -1.34
N GLY A 57 5.62 -18.59 -1.99
CA GLY A 57 6.94 -18.29 -1.42
C GLY A 57 7.20 -16.80 -1.23
N VAL A 58 6.67 -15.94 -2.13
CA VAL A 58 6.68 -14.47 -1.93
C VAL A 58 5.85 -14.08 -0.72
N ALA A 59 4.63 -14.63 -0.59
CA ALA A 59 3.75 -14.33 0.55
C ALA A 59 4.40 -14.68 1.89
N VAL A 60 4.99 -15.87 2.02
CA VAL A 60 5.71 -16.29 3.23
C VAL A 60 6.87 -15.34 3.55
N THR A 61 7.67 -14.98 2.54
CA THR A 61 8.80 -14.06 2.71
C THR A 61 8.34 -12.68 3.17
N VAL A 62 7.24 -12.15 2.61
CA VAL A 62 6.65 -10.87 3.02
C VAL A 62 6.14 -10.95 4.46
N CYS A 63 5.45 -12.02 4.85
CA CYS A 63 5.01 -12.22 6.23
C CYS A 63 6.19 -12.15 7.21
N VAL A 64 7.29 -12.85 6.92
CA VAL A 64 8.51 -12.81 7.75
C VAL A 64 9.05 -11.38 7.85
N ALA A 65 9.22 -10.68 6.72
CA ALA A 65 9.71 -9.30 6.70
C ALA A 65 8.82 -8.36 7.52
N THR A 66 7.50 -8.46 7.36
CA THR A 66 6.53 -7.64 8.08
C THR A 66 6.54 -7.93 9.58
N THR A 67 6.60 -9.20 10.00
CA THR A 67 6.68 -9.56 11.43
C THR A 67 7.92 -8.98 12.08
N VAL A 68 9.09 -9.08 11.43
CA VAL A 68 10.33 -8.49 11.95
C VAL A 68 10.22 -6.97 12.06
N ALA A 69 9.64 -6.31 11.05
CA ALA A 69 9.42 -4.87 11.08
C ALA A 69 8.47 -4.45 12.22
N LEU A 70 7.40 -5.22 12.46
CA LEU A 70 6.47 -4.99 13.57
C LEU A 70 7.14 -5.15 14.93
N VAL A 71 8.03 -6.13 15.10
CA VAL A 71 8.81 -6.30 16.35
C VAL A 71 9.68 -5.09 16.61
N PHE A 72 10.40 -4.59 15.61
CA PHE A 72 11.21 -3.37 15.75
C PHE A 72 10.34 -2.13 16.04
N LEU A 73 9.17 -2.03 15.40
CA LEU A 73 8.24 -0.93 15.62
C LEU A 73 7.64 -0.96 17.03
N ALA A 74 7.24 -2.13 17.52
CA ALA A 74 6.72 -2.31 18.87
C ALA A 74 7.77 -1.96 19.93
N GLY A 75 9.02 -2.39 19.74
CA GLY A 75 10.14 -1.99 20.58
C GLY A 75 10.33 -0.47 20.62
N ALA A 76 10.35 0.17 19.44
CA ALA A 76 10.50 1.63 19.33
C ALA A 76 9.31 2.41 19.89
N ALA A 77 8.08 1.89 19.75
CA ALA A 77 6.87 2.52 20.28
C ALA A 77 6.89 2.56 21.82
N ASN A 78 7.47 1.53 22.45
CA ASN A 78 7.61 1.47 23.90
C ASN A 78 8.59 2.53 24.44
N GLU A 79 9.63 2.88 23.68
CA GLU A 79 10.63 3.89 24.07
C GLU A 79 10.07 5.33 24.07
N ARG A 80 9.10 5.65 23.20
CA ARG A 80 8.58 7.02 23.05
C ARG A 80 7.05 7.04 22.90
N PRO A 81 6.31 6.86 24.00
CA PRO A 81 4.88 6.65 23.89
C PRO A 81 4.15 7.99 23.68
N ALA A 82 3.23 8.01 22.71
CA ALA A 82 2.64 9.23 22.14
C ALA A 82 1.84 10.09 23.15
N TRP A 83 1.30 9.48 24.20
CA TRP A 83 0.55 10.12 25.29
C TRP A 83 1.38 11.07 26.16
N ARG A 84 2.72 11.05 26.05
CA ARG A 84 3.61 12.00 26.73
C ARG A 84 3.80 13.32 25.99
N ARG A 85 3.17 13.53 24.83
CA ARG A 85 3.27 14.79 24.08
C ARG A 85 2.34 15.84 24.70
N SER A 86 2.93 16.94 25.18
CA SER A 86 2.28 18.03 25.94
C SER A 86 1.06 18.64 25.24
N THR A 87 0.03 18.91 26.06
CA THR A 87 -1.31 19.46 25.77
C THR A 87 -1.35 20.96 25.45
N ARG A 88 -0.21 21.65 25.36
CA ARG A 88 -0.13 23.13 25.19
C ARG A 88 -0.74 23.68 23.88
N LYS A 89 -1.15 22.83 22.94
CA LYS A 89 -1.71 23.22 21.62
C LYS A 89 -3.20 23.60 21.62
N GLU A 90 -3.93 23.37 22.72
CA GLU A 90 -5.40 23.50 22.73
C GLU A 90 -5.93 24.94 22.71
N ARG A 91 -5.24 25.93 23.29
CA ARG A 91 -5.76 27.31 23.38
C ARG A 91 -5.68 28.15 22.08
N GLN A 92 -4.94 27.71 21.06
CA GLN A 92 -4.95 28.32 19.71
C GLN A 92 -6.11 27.80 18.83
N SER A 93 -6.94 26.89 19.34
CA SER A 93 -7.97 26.16 18.59
C SER A 93 -9.21 27.01 18.25
N SER A 94 -9.62 27.94 19.12
CA SER A 94 -10.94 28.58 19.03
C SER A 94 -11.07 29.62 17.91
N ALA A 95 -10.02 30.41 17.63
CA ALA A 95 -10.00 31.31 16.47
C ALA A 95 -9.80 30.54 15.15
N LYS A 96 -9.03 29.45 15.17
CA LYS A 96 -8.89 28.51 14.04
C LYS A 96 -10.17 27.72 13.76
N GLN A 97 -11.09 27.58 14.71
CA GLN A 97 -12.30 26.77 14.57
C GLN A 97 -13.33 27.36 13.59
N ALA A 98 -13.46 28.70 13.52
CA ALA A 98 -14.38 29.35 12.58
C ALA A 98 -13.88 29.27 11.12
N GLU A 99 -12.57 29.42 10.90
CA GLU A 99 -11.93 29.19 9.59
C GLU A 99 -11.82 27.69 9.25
N ALA A 100 -11.72 26.83 10.27
CA ALA A 100 -11.83 25.39 10.14
C ALA A 100 -13.21 24.94 9.68
N ALA A 101 -14.30 25.60 10.12
CA ALA A 101 -15.66 25.26 9.68
C ALA A 101 -15.88 25.53 8.18
N ARG A 102 -15.39 26.67 7.65
CA ARG A 102 -15.48 26.97 6.21
C ARG A 102 -14.56 26.09 5.36
N SER A 103 -13.40 25.72 5.89
CA SER A 103 -12.53 24.71 5.28
C SER A 103 -12.96 23.27 5.57
N PHE A 104 -13.93 23.02 6.45
CA PHE A 104 -14.39 21.67 6.78
C PHE A 104 -15.10 21.04 5.58
N GLY A 105 -15.94 21.80 4.88
CA GLY A 105 -16.55 21.33 3.62
C GLY A 105 -15.50 21.00 2.55
N ALA A 106 -14.47 21.85 2.40
CA ALA A 106 -13.36 21.61 1.48
C ALA A 106 -12.46 20.42 1.89
N ARG A 107 -12.33 20.16 3.20
CA ARG A 107 -11.58 19.02 3.75
C ARG A 107 -12.38 17.72 3.68
N LEU A 108 -13.68 17.77 3.96
CA LEU A 108 -14.59 16.64 3.86
C LEU A 108 -14.73 16.20 2.40
N THR A 109 -14.84 17.15 1.46
CA THR A 109 -14.82 16.83 0.02
C THR A 109 -13.50 16.19 -0.40
N THR A 110 -12.34 16.74 0.02
CA THR A 110 -11.05 16.08 -0.25
C THR A 110 -10.97 14.70 0.40
N PHE A 111 -11.48 14.51 1.62
CA PHE A 111 -11.53 13.22 2.28
C PHE A 111 -12.40 12.22 1.51
N VAL A 112 -13.61 12.62 1.09
CA VAL A 112 -14.53 11.78 0.32
C VAL A 112 -13.94 11.41 -1.05
N VAL A 113 -13.33 12.37 -1.74
CA VAL A 113 -12.71 12.18 -3.07
C VAL A 113 -11.47 11.29 -2.97
N ALA A 114 -10.54 11.61 -2.07
CA ALA A 114 -9.24 10.95 -1.98
C ALA A 114 -9.29 9.65 -1.15
N GLY A 115 -10.29 9.47 -0.28
CA GLY A 115 -10.49 8.27 0.53
C GLY A 115 -11.52 7.33 -0.12
N PRO A 116 -12.82 7.43 0.24
CA PRO A 116 -13.87 6.53 -0.24
C PRO A 116 -14.01 6.44 -1.76
N LEU A 117 -14.06 7.56 -2.50
CA LEU A 117 -14.24 7.50 -3.96
C LEU A 117 -13.04 6.86 -4.66
N ALA A 118 -11.83 7.22 -4.25
CA ALA A 118 -10.61 6.61 -4.76
C ALA A 118 -10.58 5.10 -4.49
N LEU A 119 -11.08 4.67 -3.32
CA LEU A 119 -11.17 3.25 -2.97
C LEU A 119 -12.15 2.51 -3.89
N VAL A 120 -13.36 3.06 -4.10
CA VAL A 120 -14.36 2.47 -5.01
C VAL A 120 -13.81 2.35 -6.42
N ALA A 121 -13.19 3.41 -6.94
CA ALA A 121 -12.55 3.39 -8.26
C ALA A 121 -11.44 2.33 -8.35
N SER A 122 -10.67 2.14 -7.29
CA SER A 122 -9.60 1.13 -7.22
C SER A 122 -10.16 -0.30 -7.20
N VAL A 123 -11.26 -0.53 -6.49
CA VAL A 123 -11.98 -1.81 -6.48
C VAL A 123 -12.51 -2.14 -7.87
N LEU A 124 -13.16 -1.17 -8.54
CA LEU A 124 -13.64 -1.37 -9.90
C LEU A 124 -12.50 -1.70 -10.87
N LEU A 125 -11.38 -0.99 -10.78
CA LEU A 125 -10.21 -1.26 -11.62
C LEU A 125 -9.64 -2.66 -11.36
N ALA A 126 -9.55 -3.06 -10.10
CA ALA A 126 -9.09 -4.40 -9.73
C ALA A 126 -10.03 -5.50 -10.25
N LEU A 127 -11.35 -5.27 -10.20
CA LEU A 127 -12.35 -6.16 -10.78
C LEU A 127 -12.24 -6.23 -12.31
N ALA A 128 -11.98 -5.11 -12.99
CA ALA A 128 -11.74 -5.09 -14.43
C ALA A 128 -10.54 -5.97 -14.82
N VAL A 129 -9.43 -5.86 -14.07
CA VAL A 129 -8.26 -6.72 -14.25
C VAL A 129 -8.60 -8.19 -14.01
N ARG A 130 -9.39 -8.49 -12.97
CA ARG A 130 -9.88 -9.86 -12.72
C ARG A 130 -10.68 -10.40 -13.89
N VAL A 131 -11.61 -9.63 -14.47
CA VAL A 131 -12.38 -10.04 -15.65
C VAL A 131 -11.45 -10.34 -16.82
N ALA A 132 -10.47 -9.47 -17.08
CA ALA A 132 -9.48 -9.68 -18.14
C ALA A 132 -8.64 -10.97 -17.92
N LEU A 133 -8.23 -11.24 -16.68
CA LEU A 133 -7.51 -12.46 -16.32
C LEU A 133 -8.38 -13.72 -16.54
N MET A 134 -9.66 -13.67 -16.16
CA MET A 134 -10.58 -14.78 -16.38
C MET A 134 -10.82 -15.03 -17.87
N ALA A 135 -10.95 -13.97 -18.68
CA ALA A 135 -11.05 -14.07 -20.13
C ALA A 135 -9.77 -14.67 -20.77
N GLY A 136 -8.61 -14.46 -20.16
CA GLY A 136 -7.33 -15.09 -20.54
C GLY A 136 -7.16 -16.54 -20.08
N GLY A 137 -8.18 -17.18 -19.50
CA GLY A 137 -8.13 -18.57 -19.05
C GLY A 137 -7.49 -18.79 -17.68
N THR A 138 -7.28 -17.73 -16.89
CA THR A 138 -6.73 -17.86 -15.54
C THR A 138 -7.78 -18.41 -14.57
N GLY A 139 -7.40 -19.33 -13.67
CA GLY A 139 -8.32 -19.90 -12.70
C GLY A 139 -8.87 -18.88 -11.67
N PRO A 140 -10.05 -19.14 -11.06
CA PRO A 140 -10.74 -18.19 -10.17
C PRO A 140 -9.92 -17.71 -8.97
N ALA A 141 -9.05 -18.58 -8.43
CA ALA A 141 -8.19 -18.26 -7.30
C ALA A 141 -7.16 -17.15 -7.64
N ASN A 142 -6.59 -17.18 -8.84
CA ASN A 142 -5.61 -16.19 -9.28
C ASN A 142 -6.28 -14.84 -9.54
N GLY A 143 -7.49 -14.84 -10.11
CA GLY A 143 -8.29 -13.63 -10.29
C GLY A 143 -8.64 -12.95 -8.96
N ASN A 144 -9.05 -13.72 -7.94
CA ASN A 144 -9.34 -13.16 -6.62
C ASN A 144 -8.08 -12.63 -5.92
N THR A 145 -6.96 -13.35 -6.03
CA THR A 145 -5.66 -12.92 -5.46
C THR A 145 -5.19 -11.62 -6.11
N ALA A 146 -5.37 -11.48 -7.42
CA ALA A 146 -5.08 -10.23 -8.13
C ALA A 146 -5.91 -9.07 -7.57
N VAL A 147 -7.21 -9.24 -7.32
CA VAL A 147 -8.04 -8.17 -6.72
C VAL A 147 -7.51 -7.77 -5.34
N LEU A 148 -7.27 -8.74 -4.47
CA LEU A 148 -6.79 -8.49 -3.11
C LEU A 148 -5.43 -7.79 -3.07
N GLY A 149 -4.56 -8.08 -4.04
CA GLY A 149 -3.26 -7.41 -4.18
C GLY A 149 -3.32 -6.03 -4.87
N LEU A 150 -4.20 -5.86 -5.86
CA LEU A 150 -4.22 -4.65 -6.69
C LEU A 150 -4.94 -3.48 -6.01
N VAL A 151 -6.04 -3.73 -5.29
CA VAL A 151 -6.79 -2.68 -4.59
C VAL A 151 -5.92 -1.83 -3.65
N PRO A 152 -5.12 -2.41 -2.72
CA PRO A 152 -4.28 -1.63 -1.82
C PRO A 152 -3.09 -0.96 -2.50
N LEU A 153 -2.78 -1.28 -3.77
CA LEU A 153 -1.75 -0.60 -4.57
C LEU A 153 -2.35 0.56 -5.36
N VAL A 154 -3.45 0.31 -6.07
CA VAL A 154 -4.13 1.31 -6.91
C VAL A 154 -4.69 2.44 -6.06
N TRP A 155 -5.27 2.11 -4.90
CA TRP A 155 -5.88 3.12 -4.02
C TRP A 155 -4.92 4.23 -3.60
N PRO A 156 -3.77 3.97 -2.95
CA PRO A 156 -2.84 5.03 -2.56
C PRO A 156 -2.24 5.78 -3.75
N LEU A 157 -2.00 5.11 -4.90
CA LEU A 157 -1.55 5.77 -6.13
C LEU A 157 -2.60 6.76 -6.65
N LEU A 158 -3.87 6.35 -6.67
CA LEU A 158 -4.98 7.19 -7.12
C LEU A 158 -5.22 8.35 -6.16
N THR A 159 -5.22 8.08 -4.85
CA THR A 159 -5.28 9.09 -3.79
C THR A 159 -4.15 10.10 -3.94
N PHE A 160 -2.92 9.66 -4.15
CA PHE A 160 -1.77 10.54 -4.36
C PHE A 160 -1.94 11.40 -5.62
N ALA A 161 -2.32 10.80 -6.74
CA ALA A 161 -2.57 11.53 -7.98
C ALA A 161 -3.68 12.59 -7.82
N LEU A 162 -4.77 12.25 -7.12
CA LEU A 162 -5.85 13.19 -6.83
C LEU A 162 -5.38 14.34 -5.94
N LEU A 163 -4.55 14.06 -4.93
CA LEU A 163 -3.98 15.07 -4.04
C LEU A 163 -2.96 15.98 -4.74
N MET A 164 -2.30 15.51 -5.80
CA MET A 164 -1.39 16.31 -6.62
C MET A 164 -2.10 17.22 -7.64
N ILE A 165 -3.39 17.01 -7.90
CA ILE A 165 -4.16 17.85 -8.82
C ILE A 165 -4.75 19.05 -8.07
N GLU A 166 -4.30 20.25 -8.43
CA GLU A 166 -4.77 21.50 -7.81
C GLU A 166 -6.21 21.89 -8.20
N ARG A 167 -6.66 21.50 -9.42
CA ARG A 167 -7.97 21.88 -9.97
C ARG A 167 -9.03 20.81 -9.71
N ARG A 168 -10.07 21.15 -8.95
CA ARG A 168 -11.23 20.29 -8.66
C ARG A 168 -11.89 19.60 -9.87
N PRO A 169 -12.17 20.27 -11.01
CA PRO A 169 -12.77 19.58 -12.16
C PRO A 169 -11.86 18.48 -12.73
N ARG A 170 -10.54 18.61 -12.61
CA ARG A 170 -9.59 17.58 -13.05
C ARG A 170 -9.56 16.37 -12.11
N GLN A 171 -9.77 16.56 -10.81
CA GLN A 171 -9.91 15.45 -9.85
C GLN A 171 -11.13 14.58 -10.19
N PHE A 172 -12.29 15.23 -10.42
CA PHE A 172 -13.51 14.52 -10.84
C PHE A 172 -13.37 13.91 -12.23
N GLY A 173 -12.73 14.60 -13.18
CA GLY A 173 -12.45 14.06 -14.51
C GLY A 173 -11.61 12.78 -14.48
N LEU A 174 -10.53 12.77 -13.69
CA LEU A 174 -9.69 11.58 -13.53
C LEU A 174 -10.46 10.41 -12.89
N LEU A 175 -11.23 10.67 -11.83
CA LEU A 175 -12.09 9.65 -11.22
C LEU A 175 -13.13 9.12 -12.19
N ALA A 176 -13.80 9.99 -12.95
CA ALA A 176 -14.81 9.59 -13.92
C ALA A 176 -14.20 8.72 -15.03
N ILE A 177 -13.03 9.10 -15.56
CA ILE A 177 -12.33 8.32 -16.59
C ILE A 177 -11.94 6.94 -16.06
N VAL A 178 -11.26 6.88 -14.90
CA VAL A 178 -10.82 5.61 -14.32
C VAL A 178 -12.01 4.71 -14.01
N THR A 179 -13.08 5.27 -13.43
CA THR A 179 -14.30 4.54 -13.11
C THR A 179 -15.01 4.04 -14.36
N ALA A 180 -15.16 4.88 -15.40
CA ALA A 180 -15.83 4.49 -16.64
C ALA A 180 -15.06 3.39 -17.38
N LEU A 181 -13.74 3.51 -17.49
CA LEU A 181 -12.89 2.50 -18.10
C LEU A 181 -12.92 1.17 -17.33
N ALA A 182 -12.92 1.24 -16.00
CA ALA A 182 -12.99 0.05 -15.14
C ALA A 182 -14.37 -0.61 -15.11
N ALA A 183 -15.44 0.19 -15.19
CA ALA A 183 -16.82 -0.27 -15.17
C ALA A 183 -17.18 -1.07 -16.43
N LEU A 184 -16.67 -0.66 -17.59
CA LEU A 184 -17.01 -1.23 -18.89
C LEU A 184 -16.84 -2.77 -18.96
N PRO A 185 -15.68 -3.35 -18.62
CA PRO A 185 -15.52 -4.82 -18.60
C PRO A 185 -16.28 -5.51 -17.47
N VAL A 186 -16.55 -4.83 -16.35
CA VAL A 186 -17.29 -5.41 -15.22
C VAL A 186 -18.78 -5.56 -15.56
N PHE A 187 -19.37 -4.54 -16.20
CA PHE A 187 -20.77 -4.57 -16.63
C PHE A 187 -21.01 -5.56 -17.77
N THR A 188 -20.09 -5.66 -18.74
CA THR A 188 -20.23 -6.63 -19.84
C THR A 188 -20.09 -8.07 -19.35
N ALA A 189 -19.20 -8.33 -18.40
CA ALA A 189 -19.07 -9.65 -17.80
C ALA A 189 -20.25 -10.03 -16.89
N GLY A 190 -20.82 -9.07 -16.16
CA GLY A 190 -22.01 -9.28 -15.33
C GLY A 190 -23.32 -9.39 -16.12
N ALA A 191 -23.39 -8.86 -17.34
CA ALA A 191 -24.54 -9.00 -18.23
C ALA A 191 -24.52 -10.32 -19.05
N ALA A 192 -23.38 -11.02 -19.08
CA ALA A 192 -23.19 -12.27 -19.82
C ALA A 192 -23.45 -13.54 -18.96
N THR A 193 -23.83 -13.38 -17.70
CA THR A 193 -24.21 -14.43 -16.75
C THR A 193 -25.72 -14.44 -16.53
#